data_AF-A0A1V5CJX3-F1
#
_entry.id   AF-A0A1V5CJX3-F1
#
_cell.length_a   1.000
_cell.length_b   1.000
_cell.length_c   1.000
_cell.angle_alpha   90.00
_cell.angle_beta   90.00
_cell.angle_gamma   90.00
#
_symmetry.space_group_name_H-M   'P 1'
#
loop_
_entity.id
_entity.type
_entity.pdbx_description
1 polymer ?
#
loop_
_entity_poly.entity_id
_entity_poly.type
_entity_poly.pdbx_seq_one_letter_code
_entity_poly.pdbx_strand_id
1 'polypeptide(L)'
;MNRQSAAHRVPYDDNEEFLTPLLGLDDESVKTIGVIRPGIKILKKDCTEADRAKYEQLLALGMSWTDMEKELGDKLVPDNVDYFTVNSYDCINPTNADLVKKLYADADGRLRSIPVYFAMNEWWNLIPHRLYCYGRTRGLKHRSSFEYEREGGRIVDYRMVCETPVDLQPGKKLFGGRGWVTKPCDPESCPEYQKEECKLSGRIYFMIPGIKGMGSWVIPTKSYYSMKRVKKALRDMYQLTNGRIAYLLHKGEPVFMLRKVKATVPSIDWKKGETTMRQQCLIDLDVVVDPLEVAREYSVEKMLEKGRKAFTVLTAGTGDPDTYPGTYDGTSGTDLSSDEEEQPAGTVAPGPMGDTEAPAGQEPCPRPTATRPERQSAPETPKNGNGRREMDRDQKAAITKMASRYRVPAGTLDKVLAGLESYDEAAKVISELNKGDISRFLPARSV
;
A
#
# COMPACT_ATOMS: atom_id res chain seq x y z
N MET A 1 55.13 -52.55 0.60
CA MET A 1 55.27 -51.15 1.05
C MET A 1 54.48 -50.26 0.09
N ASN A 2 53.18 -50.04 0.36
CA ASN A 2 52.35 -49.10 -0.41
C ASN A 2 51.91 -47.99 0.55
N ARG A 3 52.39 -46.77 0.29
CA ARG A 3 52.12 -45.58 1.12
C ARG A 3 50.76 -44.98 0.73
N GLN A 4 49.84 -45.11 1.68
CA GLN A 4 48.91 -44.08 2.18
C GLN A 4 48.06 -43.29 1.18
N SER A 5 46.81 -43.74 1.10
CA SER A 5 45.61 -42.94 0.88
C SER A 5 45.54 -41.77 1.87
N ALA A 6 45.50 -40.55 1.35
CA ALA A 6 44.90 -39.40 2.03
C ALA A 6 43.72 -38.94 1.18
N ALA A 7 42.52 -39.28 1.64
CA ALA A 7 41.27 -38.76 1.10
C ALA A 7 41.25 -37.24 1.26
N HIS A 8 41.42 -36.50 0.17
CA HIS A 8 41.10 -35.09 0.14
C HIS A 8 39.57 -34.99 0.05
N ARG A 9 38.93 -34.89 1.22
CA ARG A 9 37.56 -34.40 1.32
C ARG A 9 37.57 -32.97 0.80
N VAL A 10 37.09 -32.77 -0.42
CA VAL A 10 36.64 -31.46 -0.87
C VAL A 10 35.50 -31.08 0.07
N PRO A 11 35.58 -29.95 0.81
CA PRO A 11 34.46 -29.48 1.59
C PRO A 11 33.32 -29.19 0.60
N TYR A 12 32.17 -29.81 0.86
CA TYR A 12 30.91 -29.48 0.21
C TYR A 12 30.58 -28.06 0.68
N ASP A 13 31.04 -27.08 -0.09
CA ASP A 13 30.63 -25.69 0.08
C ASP A 13 29.24 -25.63 -0.58
N ASP A 14 28.21 -25.50 0.25
CA ASP A 14 26.79 -25.34 -0.11
C ASP A 14 26.57 -24.03 -0.88
N ASN A 15 27.23 -23.91 -2.03
CA ASN A 15 26.91 -22.92 -3.03
C ASN A 15 25.70 -23.45 -3.81
N GLU A 16 24.54 -23.41 -3.16
CA GLU A 16 23.29 -23.10 -3.88
C GLU A 16 23.42 -21.66 -4.42
N GLU A 17 24.36 -21.42 -5.34
CA GLU A 17 24.19 -20.40 -6.36
C GLU A 17 22.98 -20.84 -7.16
N PHE A 18 21.80 -20.42 -6.69
CA PHE A 18 20.54 -20.50 -7.41
C PHE A 18 20.83 -20.21 -8.87
N LEU A 19 20.64 -21.22 -9.72
CA LEU A 19 20.59 -21.08 -11.17
C LEU A 19 19.74 -19.85 -11.45
N THR A 20 20.37 -18.72 -11.78
CA THR A 20 19.63 -17.53 -12.15
C THR A 20 18.87 -17.95 -13.41
N PRO A 21 17.53 -18.06 -13.39
CA PRO A 21 16.81 -18.67 -14.48
C PRO A 21 17.12 -17.92 -15.77
N LEU A 22 17.06 -18.59 -16.93
CA LEU A 22 17.23 -17.94 -18.25
C LEU A 22 16.26 -16.75 -18.42
N LEU A 23 15.12 -16.79 -17.72
CA LEU A 23 14.11 -15.74 -17.69
C LEU A 23 14.46 -14.56 -16.75
N GLY A 24 15.63 -14.61 -16.11
CA GLY A 24 16.08 -13.66 -15.08
C GLY A 24 15.45 -13.94 -13.72
N LEU A 25 15.76 -13.06 -12.75
CA LEU A 25 14.81 -12.78 -11.67
C LEU A 25 13.56 -12.23 -12.35
N ASP A 26 12.41 -12.88 -12.17
CA ASP A 26 11.15 -12.52 -12.83
C ASP A 26 11.01 -10.98 -12.88
N ASP A 27 11.01 -10.40 -14.09
CA ASP A 27 10.74 -8.97 -14.26
C ASP A 27 9.36 -8.72 -13.62
N GLU A 28 9.36 -8.00 -12.50
CA GLU A 28 8.36 -7.92 -11.40
C GLU A 28 6.98 -7.37 -11.82
N SER A 29 6.51 -7.67 -13.04
CA SER A 29 5.16 -7.36 -13.46
C SER A 29 4.19 -8.37 -12.85
N VAL A 30 3.64 -7.99 -11.71
CA VAL A 30 2.53 -8.72 -11.10
C VAL A 30 1.41 -8.86 -12.14
N LYS A 31 1.07 -10.10 -12.50
CA LYS A 31 -0.01 -10.39 -13.45
C LYS A 31 -1.27 -9.68 -12.98
N THR A 32 -1.76 -8.75 -13.80
CA THR A 32 -2.92 -7.92 -13.45
C THR A 32 -4.19 -8.50 -14.06
N ILE A 33 -5.23 -8.73 -13.26
CA ILE A 33 -6.54 -9.24 -13.75
C ILE A 33 -7.57 -8.12 -13.98
N GLY A 34 -7.36 -6.96 -13.38
CA GLY A 34 -8.20 -5.78 -13.60
C GLY A 34 -7.63 -4.53 -12.96
N VAL A 35 -8.05 -3.38 -13.50
CA VAL A 35 -7.63 -2.05 -13.07
C VAL A 35 -8.80 -1.34 -12.40
N ILE A 36 -8.61 -0.95 -11.14
CA ILE A 36 -9.52 -0.04 -10.44
C ILE A 36 -8.92 1.36 -10.50
N ARG A 37 -9.67 2.31 -11.07
CA ARG A 37 -9.22 3.68 -11.26
C ARG A 37 -9.51 4.49 -9.98
N PRO A 38 -8.56 5.31 -9.50
CA PRO A 38 -8.71 6.06 -8.25
C PRO A 38 -9.68 7.26 -8.33
N GLY A 39 -10.22 7.52 -9.53
CA GLY A 39 -11.15 8.59 -9.83
C GLY A 39 -11.65 8.46 -11.28
N ILE A 40 -12.17 9.55 -11.84
CA ILE A 40 -12.75 9.60 -13.18
C ILE A 40 -11.95 10.53 -14.09
N LYS A 41 -12.27 10.52 -15.38
CA LYS A 41 -11.91 11.59 -16.31
C LYS A 41 -13.18 12.24 -16.81
N ILE A 42 -13.17 13.57 -16.90
CA ILE A 42 -14.27 14.36 -17.41
C ILE A 42 -13.82 15.14 -18.63
N LEU A 43 -14.77 15.53 -19.48
CA LEU A 43 -14.50 16.46 -20.57
C LEU A 43 -14.16 17.85 -20.02
N LYS A 44 -13.23 18.55 -20.68
CA LYS A 44 -12.99 19.97 -20.45
C LYS A 44 -14.26 20.77 -20.77
N LYS A 45 -14.41 21.94 -20.14
CA LYS A 45 -15.61 22.77 -20.23
C LYS A 45 -15.92 23.26 -21.65
N ASP A 46 -14.90 23.37 -22.49
CA ASP A 46 -14.89 23.90 -23.86
C ASP A 46 -15.11 22.83 -24.96
N CYS A 47 -15.55 21.62 -24.60
CA CYS A 47 -15.80 20.56 -25.58
C CYS A 47 -17.11 20.74 -26.37
N THR A 48 -17.08 20.34 -27.65
CA THR A 48 -18.23 20.40 -28.56
C THR A 48 -19.34 19.41 -28.16
N GLU A 49 -20.57 19.61 -28.66
CA GLU A 49 -21.67 18.66 -28.41
C GLU A 49 -21.39 17.27 -28.99
N ALA A 50 -20.71 17.20 -30.14
CA ALA A 50 -20.28 15.93 -30.73
C ALA A 50 -19.30 15.17 -29.81
N ASP A 51 -18.36 15.89 -29.16
CA ASP A 51 -17.44 15.31 -28.19
C ASP A 51 -18.18 14.78 -26.95
N ARG A 52 -19.21 15.49 -26.50
CA ARG A 52 -20.05 15.06 -25.36
C ARG A 52 -20.82 13.80 -25.68
N ALA A 53 -21.47 13.75 -26.84
CA ALA A 53 -22.19 12.55 -27.30
C ALA A 53 -21.24 11.35 -27.43
N LYS A 54 -20.05 11.55 -28.00
CA LYS A 54 -19.01 10.50 -28.09
C LYS A 54 -18.55 10.05 -26.70
N TYR A 55 -18.30 10.98 -25.78
CA TYR A 55 -17.92 10.65 -24.41
C TYR A 55 -18.98 9.82 -23.68
N GLU A 56 -20.26 10.19 -23.77
CA GLU A 56 -21.38 9.44 -23.18
C GLU A 56 -21.52 8.04 -23.79
N GLN A 57 -21.35 7.92 -25.11
CA GLN A 57 -21.34 6.63 -25.80
C GLN A 57 -20.21 5.72 -25.28
N LEU A 58 -19.00 6.26 -25.13
CA LEU A 58 -17.84 5.51 -24.64
C LEU A 58 -17.99 5.09 -23.16
N LEU A 59 -18.63 5.93 -22.35
CA LEU A 59 -18.99 5.59 -20.97
C LEU A 59 -20.00 4.44 -20.92
N ALA A 60 -21.03 4.48 -21.76
CA ALA A 60 -22.06 3.43 -21.81
C ALA A 60 -21.48 2.07 -22.23
N LEU A 61 -20.45 2.07 -23.08
CA LEU A 61 -19.70 0.86 -23.46
C LEU A 61 -18.78 0.33 -22.35
N GLY A 62 -18.55 1.10 -21.28
CA GLY A 62 -17.63 0.74 -20.21
C GLY A 62 -16.17 0.76 -20.67
N MET A 63 -15.81 1.64 -21.60
CA MET A 63 -14.47 1.73 -22.16
C MET A 63 -13.44 2.21 -21.13
N SER A 64 -12.19 1.76 -21.26
CA SER A 64 -11.12 2.18 -20.36
C SER A 64 -10.77 3.66 -20.55
N TRP A 65 -10.32 4.33 -19.49
CA TRP A 65 -9.85 5.73 -19.60
C TRP A 65 -8.63 5.91 -20.51
N THR A 66 -7.87 4.84 -20.74
CA THR A 66 -6.69 4.86 -21.60
C THR A 66 -7.09 4.77 -23.07
N ASP A 67 -8.13 4.00 -23.39
CA ASP A 67 -8.66 3.92 -24.76
C ASP A 67 -9.50 5.15 -25.10
N MET A 68 -10.27 5.68 -24.13
CA MET A 68 -10.98 6.95 -24.32
C MET A 68 -10.03 8.12 -24.61
N GLU A 69 -8.82 8.12 -24.05
CA GLU A 69 -7.79 9.12 -24.37
C GLU A 69 -7.29 9.02 -25.82
N LYS A 70 -7.28 7.83 -26.43
CA LYS A 70 -6.93 7.69 -27.85
C LYS A 70 -7.98 8.34 -28.75
N GLU A 71 -9.24 8.29 -28.33
CA GLU A 71 -10.40 8.78 -29.10
C GLU A 71 -10.72 10.26 -28.89
N LEU A 72 -10.49 10.77 -27.67
CA LEU A 72 -10.84 12.14 -27.26
C LEU A 72 -9.60 13.01 -26.99
N GLY A 73 -8.40 12.41 -26.92
CA GLY A 73 -7.15 13.13 -26.77
C GLY A 73 -7.06 13.93 -25.47
N ASP A 74 -6.56 15.15 -25.59
CA ASP A 74 -6.33 16.08 -24.48
C ASP A 74 -7.61 16.74 -23.97
N LYS A 75 -8.77 16.42 -24.54
CA LYS A 75 -10.10 16.90 -24.08
C LYS A 75 -10.53 16.29 -22.76
N LEU A 76 -9.92 15.17 -22.36
CA LEU A 76 -10.18 14.53 -21.08
C LEU A 76 -9.21 15.04 -20.01
N VAL A 77 -9.76 15.44 -18.87
CA VAL A 77 -9.00 15.83 -17.69
C VAL A 77 -9.35 14.93 -16.50
N PRO A 78 -8.37 14.51 -15.69
CA PRO A 78 -8.65 13.72 -14.49
C PRO A 78 -9.41 14.57 -13.48
N ASP A 79 -10.43 13.97 -12.86
CA ASP A 79 -11.18 14.60 -11.78
C ASP A 79 -11.06 13.79 -10.47
N ASN A 80 -10.90 14.51 -9.37
CA ASN A 80 -10.68 13.94 -8.05
C ASN A 80 -12.01 13.75 -7.32
N VAL A 81 -12.57 12.55 -7.45
CA VAL A 81 -13.82 12.13 -6.82
C VAL A 81 -13.60 11.28 -5.57
N ASP A 82 -14.65 11.09 -4.78
CA ASP A 82 -14.64 10.34 -3.51
C ASP A 82 -14.96 8.84 -3.67
N TYR A 83 -14.94 8.30 -4.89
CA TYR A 83 -15.15 6.89 -5.18
C TYR A 83 -14.13 6.36 -6.21
N PHE A 84 -13.94 5.05 -6.21
CA PHE A 84 -13.18 4.31 -7.22
C PHE A 84 -14.06 3.99 -8.42
N THR A 85 -13.46 3.89 -9.60
CA THR A 85 -14.16 3.47 -10.82
C THR A 85 -13.61 2.16 -11.34
N VAL A 86 -14.49 1.24 -11.72
CA VAL A 86 -14.14 -0.02 -12.37
C VAL A 86 -14.95 -0.15 -13.66
N ASN A 87 -14.23 -0.33 -14.77
CA ASN A 87 -14.78 -0.44 -16.11
C ASN A 87 -14.56 -1.85 -16.63
N SER A 88 -15.47 -2.34 -17.48
CA SER A 88 -15.42 -3.70 -18.00
C SER A 88 -14.20 -3.91 -18.89
N TYR A 89 -13.80 -2.91 -19.69
CA TYR A 89 -12.59 -2.93 -20.51
C TYR A 89 -11.28 -2.75 -19.72
N ASP A 90 -11.36 -2.37 -18.44
CA ASP A 90 -10.19 -2.32 -17.55
C ASP A 90 -9.88 -3.71 -16.94
N CYS A 91 -10.69 -4.74 -17.25
CA CYS A 91 -10.55 -6.10 -16.71
C CYS A 91 -10.23 -7.11 -17.82
N ILE A 92 -9.41 -8.13 -17.52
CA ILE A 92 -9.20 -9.26 -18.45
C ILE A 92 -10.52 -9.99 -18.68
N ASN A 93 -11.28 -10.23 -17.62
CA ASN A 93 -12.65 -10.71 -17.70
C ASN A 93 -13.61 -9.53 -17.44
N PRO A 94 -14.34 -9.04 -18.45
CA PRO A 94 -15.28 -7.92 -18.30
C PRO A 94 -16.32 -8.11 -17.20
N THR A 95 -16.78 -9.35 -16.96
CA THR A 95 -17.80 -9.64 -15.93
C THR A 95 -17.31 -9.38 -14.50
N ASN A 96 -15.98 -9.34 -14.30
CA ASN A 96 -15.41 -9.07 -12.99
C ASN A 96 -15.69 -7.63 -12.53
N ALA A 97 -15.80 -6.67 -13.47
CA ALA A 97 -16.16 -5.28 -13.13
C ALA A 97 -17.55 -5.21 -12.50
N ASP A 98 -18.52 -5.91 -13.09
CA ASP A 98 -19.90 -5.97 -12.59
C ASP A 98 -19.98 -6.73 -11.28
N LEU A 99 -19.21 -7.80 -11.12
CA LEU A 99 -19.15 -8.56 -9.87
C LEU A 99 -18.58 -7.73 -8.71
N VAL A 100 -17.50 -6.98 -8.95
CA VAL A 100 -16.94 -6.06 -7.94
C VAL A 100 -17.98 -5.02 -7.51
N LYS A 101 -18.69 -4.42 -8.47
CA LYS A 101 -19.77 -3.47 -8.17
C LYS A 101 -20.90 -4.15 -7.39
N LYS A 102 -21.33 -5.34 -7.82
CA LYS A 102 -22.41 -6.10 -7.16
C LYS A 102 -22.09 -6.42 -5.70
N LEU A 103 -20.83 -6.75 -5.40
CA LEU A 103 -20.42 -7.15 -4.05
C LEU A 103 -20.12 -5.96 -3.13
N TYR A 104 -19.56 -4.88 -3.66
CA TYR A 104 -18.92 -3.85 -2.84
C TYR A 104 -19.32 -2.40 -3.15
N ALA A 105 -20.16 -2.16 -4.15
CA ALA A 105 -20.70 -0.81 -4.34
C ALA A 105 -21.65 -0.44 -3.20
N ASP A 106 -21.62 0.84 -2.83
CA ASP A 106 -22.58 1.42 -1.90
C ASP A 106 -23.99 1.45 -2.52
N ALA A 107 -25.00 1.83 -1.73
CA ALA A 107 -26.40 1.90 -2.19
C ALA A 107 -26.62 2.83 -3.40
N ASP A 108 -25.72 3.80 -3.63
CA ASP A 108 -25.76 4.70 -4.80
C ASP A 108 -24.98 4.14 -6.02
N GLY A 109 -24.53 2.90 -5.95
CA GLY A 109 -23.77 2.22 -7.01
C GLY A 109 -22.30 2.64 -7.11
N ARG A 110 -21.79 3.46 -6.17
CA ARG A 110 -20.40 3.93 -6.18
C ARG A 110 -19.53 3.09 -5.24
N LEU A 111 -18.29 2.85 -5.67
CA LEU A 111 -17.34 2.03 -4.92
C LEU A 111 -16.45 2.92 -4.06
N ARG A 112 -16.76 3.12 -2.77
CA ARG A 112 -15.92 3.94 -1.87
C ARG A 112 -14.97 3.13 -1.00
N SER A 113 -15.34 1.89 -0.71
CA SER A 113 -14.59 0.95 0.13
C SER A 113 -14.48 -0.40 -0.56
N ILE A 114 -13.30 -1.02 -0.49
CA ILE A 114 -13.02 -2.32 -1.12
C ILE A 114 -12.27 -3.17 -0.09
N PRO A 115 -12.83 -4.31 0.37
CA PRO A 115 -12.07 -5.24 1.19
C PRO A 115 -10.98 -5.89 0.33
N VAL A 116 -9.76 -5.96 0.87
CA VAL A 116 -8.60 -6.48 0.13
C VAL A 116 -7.73 -7.38 0.97
N TYR A 117 -7.00 -8.27 0.30
CA TYR A 117 -5.88 -9.00 0.88
C TYR A 117 -4.70 -8.98 -0.09
N PHE A 118 -3.51 -9.27 0.41
CA PHE A 118 -2.28 -9.17 -0.37
C PHE A 118 -1.66 -10.55 -0.59
N ALA A 119 -0.99 -10.74 -1.72
CA ALA A 119 -0.37 -12.02 -2.08
C ALA A 119 1.09 -12.14 -1.59
N MET A 120 1.71 -11.03 -1.17
CA MET A 120 3.13 -10.93 -0.84
C MET A 120 3.32 -10.23 0.51
N ASN A 121 4.47 -10.45 1.16
CA ASN A 121 4.79 -9.84 2.46
C ASN A 121 5.51 -8.50 2.30
N GLU A 122 6.29 -8.39 1.24
CA GLU A 122 7.15 -7.25 0.94
C GLU A 122 6.30 -6.08 0.44
N TRP A 123 6.12 -5.08 1.30
CA TRP A 123 5.29 -3.92 0.96
C TRP A 123 5.76 -3.21 -0.32
N TRP A 124 7.07 -3.24 -0.64
CA TRP A 124 7.59 -2.61 -1.86
C TRP A 124 7.14 -3.32 -3.15
N ASN A 125 6.86 -4.63 -3.09
CA ASN A 125 6.28 -5.39 -4.21
C ASN A 125 4.77 -5.13 -4.34
N LEU A 126 4.10 -4.82 -3.22
CA LEU A 126 2.68 -4.47 -3.21
C LEU A 126 2.43 -3.05 -3.71
N ILE A 127 3.33 -2.12 -3.40
CA ILE A 127 3.21 -0.71 -3.80
C ILE A 127 4.44 -0.17 -4.54
N PRO A 128 4.84 -0.75 -5.68
CA PRO A 128 5.99 -0.25 -6.42
C PRO A 128 5.71 1.16 -6.94
N HIS A 129 6.68 2.05 -6.73
CA HIS A 129 6.59 3.44 -7.13
C HIS A 129 7.94 4.00 -7.49
N ARG A 130 7.97 4.76 -8.58
CA ARG A 130 9.17 5.40 -9.12
C ARG A 130 8.77 6.71 -9.77
N LEU A 131 9.72 7.61 -9.92
CA LEU A 131 9.59 8.74 -10.83
C LEU A 131 9.81 8.23 -12.26
N TYR A 132 8.96 8.62 -13.20
CA TYR A 132 9.08 8.26 -14.60
C TYR A 132 9.02 9.50 -15.48
N CYS A 133 9.93 9.56 -16.45
CA CYS A 133 9.92 10.52 -17.54
C CYS A 133 9.77 9.77 -18.86
N TYR A 134 8.72 10.09 -19.62
CA TYR A 134 8.47 9.51 -20.95
C TYR A 134 8.83 10.52 -22.03
N GLY A 135 9.55 10.08 -23.06
CA GLY A 135 9.82 10.88 -24.25
C GLY A 135 8.62 10.92 -25.18
N ARG A 136 8.53 11.96 -26.01
CA ARG A 136 7.41 12.16 -26.96
C ARG A 136 7.26 11.02 -27.99
N THR A 137 8.39 10.42 -28.41
CA THR A 137 8.42 9.43 -29.51
C THR A 137 9.05 8.09 -29.12
N ARG A 138 9.99 8.05 -28.17
CA ARG A 138 10.82 6.87 -27.89
C ARG A 138 10.44 6.09 -26.62
N GLY A 139 9.24 6.31 -26.08
CA GLY A 139 8.76 5.63 -24.88
C GLY A 139 9.48 6.12 -23.62
N LEU A 140 9.75 5.22 -22.68
CA LEU A 140 10.40 5.55 -21.40
C LEU A 140 11.79 6.18 -21.63
N LYS A 141 11.98 7.41 -21.14
CA LYS A 141 13.24 8.18 -21.23
C LYS A 141 14.10 7.96 -19.98
N HIS A 142 13.52 8.14 -18.80
CA HIS A 142 14.20 7.96 -17.51
C HIS A 142 13.25 7.34 -16.48
N ARG A 143 13.79 6.53 -15.56
CA ARG A 143 13.08 6.11 -14.35
C ARG A 143 13.98 6.23 -13.13
N SER A 144 13.41 6.58 -11.98
CA SER A 144 14.15 6.51 -10.72
C SER A 144 14.22 5.07 -10.22
N SER A 145 15.30 4.73 -9.53
CA SER A 145 15.54 3.46 -8.85
C SER A 145 16.34 3.72 -7.57
N PHE A 146 16.62 2.69 -6.79
CA PHE A 146 17.45 2.78 -5.59
C PHE A 146 18.60 1.79 -5.70
N GLU A 147 19.82 2.28 -5.49
CA GLU A 147 20.99 1.44 -5.26
C GLU A 147 21.16 1.28 -3.75
N TYR A 148 21.38 0.04 -3.32
CA TYR A 148 21.55 -0.31 -1.91
C TYR A 148 22.99 -0.74 -1.69
N GLU A 149 23.67 -0.07 -0.76
CA GLU A 149 24.99 -0.47 -0.30
C GLU A 149 24.83 -1.58 0.75
N ARG A 150 25.61 -2.65 0.62
CA ARG A 150 25.51 -3.82 1.49
C ARG A 150 26.86 -4.14 2.12
N GLU A 151 26.88 -4.26 3.44
CA GLU A 151 28.01 -4.78 4.22
C GLU A 151 27.55 -6.00 5.01
N GLY A 152 28.26 -7.13 4.87
CA GLY A 152 27.88 -8.38 5.54
C GLY A 152 26.45 -8.85 5.22
N GLY A 153 25.97 -8.57 4.00
CA GLY A 153 24.61 -8.91 3.55
C GLY A 153 23.50 -7.97 4.02
N ARG A 154 23.79 -7.03 4.93
CA ARG A 154 22.83 -6.04 5.42
C ARG A 154 22.92 -4.75 4.61
N ILE A 155 21.77 -4.14 4.36
CA ILE A 155 21.71 -2.82 3.73
C ILE A 155 22.21 -1.79 4.75
N VAL A 156 23.32 -1.10 4.44
CA VAL A 156 23.91 -0.05 5.29
C VAL A 156 23.51 1.34 4.85
N ASP A 157 23.41 1.55 3.54
CA ASP A 157 22.98 2.82 2.95
C ASP A 157 22.18 2.57 1.67
N TYR A 158 21.47 3.60 1.21
CA TYR A 158 20.80 3.58 -0.08
C TYR A 158 20.77 4.96 -0.71
N ARG A 159 20.90 5.01 -2.04
CA ARG A 159 20.81 6.25 -2.81
C ARG A 159 19.87 6.11 -3.98
N MET A 160 19.18 7.20 -4.30
CA MET A 160 18.30 7.24 -5.46
C MET A 160 19.14 7.45 -6.73
N VAL A 161 18.88 6.64 -7.75
CA VAL A 161 19.55 6.72 -9.05
C VAL A 161 18.55 6.87 -10.18
N CYS A 162 19.01 7.48 -11.27
CA CYS A 162 18.25 7.72 -12.49
C CYS A 162 18.74 6.74 -13.53
N GLU A 163 17.88 5.80 -13.91
CA GLU A 163 18.14 4.80 -14.94
C GLU A 163 17.64 5.31 -16.29
N THR A 164 18.56 5.34 -17.26
CA THR A 164 18.29 5.71 -18.66
C THR A 164 18.57 4.51 -19.54
N PRO A 165 17.67 4.14 -20.48
CA PRO A 165 17.92 3.00 -21.35
C PRO A 165 19.12 3.27 -22.25
N VAL A 166 20.01 2.29 -22.39
CA VAL A 166 21.16 2.36 -23.28
C VAL A 166 20.69 2.44 -24.73
N ASP A 167 21.30 3.31 -25.52
CA ASP A 167 21.05 3.39 -26.95
C ASP A 167 21.50 2.10 -27.65
N LEU A 168 20.61 1.54 -28.48
CA LEU A 168 20.89 0.32 -29.22
C LEU A 168 21.53 0.62 -30.57
N GLN A 169 22.57 -0.14 -30.89
CA GLN A 169 23.08 -0.19 -32.24
C GLN A 169 22.06 -0.87 -33.16
N PRO A 170 21.70 -0.24 -34.30
CA PRO A 170 20.79 -0.85 -35.28
C PRO A 170 21.29 -2.24 -35.72
N GLY A 171 20.38 -3.20 -35.85
CA GLY A 171 20.68 -4.56 -36.36
C GLY A 171 21.16 -5.57 -35.31
N LYS A 172 21.43 -5.17 -34.07
CA LYS A 172 21.80 -6.10 -32.98
C LYS A 172 20.58 -6.52 -32.15
N LYS A 173 20.29 -7.83 -32.10
CA LYS A 173 19.27 -8.38 -31.18
C LYS A 173 19.86 -8.48 -29.77
N LEU A 174 19.11 -8.05 -28.76
CA LEU A 174 19.45 -8.23 -27.36
C LEU A 174 18.48 -9.21 -26.70
N PHE A 175 19.04 -10.17 -25.97
CA PHE A 175 18.29 -11.04 -25.07
C PHE A 175 18.12 -10.33 -23.71
N GLY A 176 16.94 -10.37 -23.12
CA GLY A 176 16.65 -9.70 -21.83
C GLY A 176 16.37 -8.19 -21.91
N GLY A 177 16.26 -7.62 -23.11
CA GLY A 177 15.90 -6.20 -23.30
C GLY A 177 17.09 -5.24 -23.30
N ARG A 178 16.80 -3.94 -23.12
CA ARG A 178 17.82 -2.88 -23.11
C ARG A 178 18.49 -2.81 -21.75
N GLY A 179 19.82 -2.68 -21.74
CA GLY A 179 20.56 -2.30 -20.54
C GLY A 179 20.21 -0.88 -20.06
N TRP A 180 20.61 -0.56 -18.83
CA TRP A 180 20.35 0.72 -18.19
C TRP A 180 21.66 1.39 -17.77
N VAL A 181 21.78 2.69 -18.04
CA VAL A 181 22.84 3.53 -17.48
C VAL A 181 22.29 4.22 -16.24
N THR A 182 23.00 4.13 -15.12
CA THR A 182 22.65 4.80 -13.86
C THR A 182 23.42 6.11 -13.70
N LYS A 183 22.74 7.12 -13.17
CA LYS A 183 23.31 8.41 -12.74
C LYS A 183 22.70 8.82 -11.39
N PRO A 184 23.34 9.69 -10.60
CA PRO A 184 22.71 10.24 -9.39
C PRO A 184 21.35 10.88 -9.73
N CYS A 185 20.30 10.57 -8.95
CA CYS A 185 18.98 11.17 -9.12
C CYS A 185 18.70 12.14 -7.99
N ASP A 186 18.77 13.44 -8.31
CA ASP A 186 18.33 14.52 -7.44
C ASP A 186 17.18 15.28 -8.11
N PRO A 187 15.93 15.11 -7.65
CA PRO A 187 14.78 15.84 -8.19
C PRO A 187 14.91 17.35 -8.11
N GLU A 188 15.62 17.90 -7.12
CA GLU A 188 15.72 19.35 -6.91
C GLU A 188 16.57 20.02 -8.00
N SER A 189 17.63 19.36 -8.47
CA SER A 189 18.48 19.81 -9.58
C SER A 189 18.09 19.26 -10.96
N CYS A 190 17.17 18.28 -11.03
CA CYS A 190 16.81 17.61 -12.28
C CYS A 190 15.88 18.48 -13.18
N PRO A 191 16.30 18.85 -14.41
CA PRO A 191 15.51 19.72 -15.26
C PRO A 191 14.20 19.08 -15.75
N GLU A 192 14.15 17.76 -15.99
CA GLU A 192 12.92 17.06 -16.34
C GLU A 192 11.90 17.04 -15.20
N TYR A 193 12.36 16.95 -13.94
CA TYR A 193 11.48 17.00 -12.78
C TYR A 193 10.94 18.42 -12.57
N GLN A 194 11.81 19.43 -12.65
CA GLN A 194 11.43 20.84 -12.51
C GLN A 194 10.46 21.32 -13.61
N LYS A 195 10.49 20.69 -14.80
CA LYS A 195 9.53 20.93 -15.90
C LYS A 195 8.24 20.10 -15.80
N GLU A 196 8.08 19.32 -14.73
CA GLU A 196 6.99 18.36 -14.55
C GLU A 196 6.92 17.26 -15.63
N GLU A 197 8.00 16.99 -16.36
CA GLU A 197 8.06 15.89 -17.34
C GLU A 197 8.34 14.55 -16.64
N CYS A 198 9.00 14.57 -15.48
CA CYS A 198 9.23 13.42 -14.63
C CYS A 198 8.22 13.40 -13.47
N LYS A 199 7.32 12.41 -13.42
CA LYS A 199 6.24 12.34 -12.43
C LYS A 199 6.29 11.05 -11.62
N LEU A 200 5.86 11.12 -10.37
CA LEU A 200 5.59 9.93 -9.56
C LEU A 200 4.54 9.06 -10.25
N SER A 201 4.86 7.79 -10.42
CA SER A 201 3.93 6.76 -10.85
C SER A 201 4.06 5.57 -9.92
N GLY A 202 2.97 5.22 -9.26
CA GLY A 202 2.86 4.07 -8.38
C GLY A 202 1.69 3.20 -8.76
N ARG A 203 1.76 1.96 -8.29
CA ARG A 203 0.68 0.97 -8.40
C ARG A 203 0.45 0.37 -7.01
N ILE A 204 -0.79 0.04 -6.70
CA ILE A 204 -1.16 -0.72 -5.50
C ILE A 204 -1.71 -2.05 -5.99
N TYR A 205 -1.00 -3.15 -5.75
CA TYR A 205 -1.41 -4.50 -6.10
C TYR A 205 -2.09 -5.18 -4.92
N PHE A 206 -3.24 -5.79 -5.17
CA PHE A 206 -4.03 -6.46 -4.14
C PHE A 206 -4.95 -7.51 -4.77
N MET A 207 -5.61 -8.28 -3.93
CA MET A 207 -6.65 -9.23 -4.29
C MET A 207 -7.97 -8.78 -3.68
N ILE A 208 -9.07 -9.11 -4.33
CA ILE A 208 -10.43 -8.81 -3.86
C ILE A 208 -11.12 -10.15 -3.57
N PRO A 209 -11.65 -10.38 -2.36
CA PRO A 209 -12.40 -11.60 -2.05
C PRO A 209 -13.60 -11.79 -2.97
N GLY A 210 -13.97 -13.04 -3.23
CA GLY A 210 -15.15 -13.37 -4.03
C GLY A 210 -15.03 -13.11 -5.54
N ILE A 211 -13.90 -12.59 -6.02
CA ILE A 211 -13.65 -12.37 -7.44
C ILE A 211 -12.85 -13.53 -8.04
N LYS A 212 -13.33 -14.07 -9.17
CA LYS A 212 -12.66 -15.15 -9.90
C LYS A 212 -11.48 -14.62 -10.73
N GLY A 213 -10.40 -15.38 -10.77
CA GLY A 213 -9.24 -15.15 -11.64
C GLY A 213 -7.92 -15.24 -10.90
N MET A 214 -6.85 -15.56 -11.65
CA MET A 214 -5.49 -15.67 -11.11
C MET A 214 -4.66 -14.46 -11.54
N GLY A 215 -4.30 -13.64 -10.54
CA GLY A 215 -3.50 -12.42 -10.65
C GLY A 215 -4.09 -11.29 -9.78
N SER A 216 -3.38 -10.18 -9.67
CA SER A 216 -3.76 -9.07 -8.80
C SER A 216 -4.63 -8.02 -9.49
N TRP A 217 -5.50 -7.39 -8.71
CA TRP A 217 -6.07 -6.10 -9.05
C TRP A 217 -5.04 -5.00 -8.83
N VAL A 218 -5.16 -3.92 -9.60
CA VAL A 218 -4.26 -2.78 -9.47
C VAL A 218 -5.00 -1.46 -9.39
N ILE A 219 -4.56 -0.58 -8.48
CA ILE A 219 -4.90 0.84 -8.52
C ILE A 219 -3.66 1.64 -8.90
N PRO A 220 -3.60 2.21 -10.12
CA PRO A 220 -2.54 3.15 -10.49
C PRO A 220 -2.77 4.48 -9.78
N THR A 221 -1.71 5.07 -9.22
CA THR A 221 -1.79 6.37 -8.53
C THR A 221 -0.54 7.20 -8.76
N LYS A 222 -0.74 8.52 -8.84
CA LYS A 222 0.34 9.52 -8.82
C LYS A 222 0.35 10.31 -7.51
N SER A 223 -0.52 9.95 -6.57
CA SER A 223 -0.68 10.68 -5.31
C SER A 223 0.36 10.23 -4.29
N TYR A 224 1.36 11.07 -4.06
CA TYR A 224 2.38 10.86 -3.03
C TYR A 224 1.76 10.60 -1.64
N TYR A 225 0.76 11.40 -1.25
CA TYR A 225 0.09 11.26 0.05
C TYR A 225 -0.65 9.93 0.19
N SER A 226 -1.35 9.48 -0.86
CA SER A 226 -2.02 8.18 -0.85
C SER A 226 -1.00 7.06 -0.67
N MET A 227 0.10 7.08 -1.43
CA MET A 227 1.15 6.06 -1.33
C MET A 227 1.81 6.04 0.05
N LYS A 228 2.08 7.21 0.63
CA LYS A 228 2.68 7.33 1.97
C LYS A 228 1.78 6.73 3.05
N ARG A 229 0.47 6.94 2.96
CA ARG A 229 -0.52 6.37 3.89
C ARG A 229 -0.60 4.85 3.77
N VAL A 230 -0.76 4.34 2.55
CA VAL A 230 -0.79 2.89 2.29
C VAL A 230 0.50 2.21 2.76
N LYS A 231 1.67 2.80 2.44
CA LYS A 231 2.97 2.30 2.93
C LYS A 231 3.02 2.23 4.45
N LYS A 232 2.53 3.26 5.15
CA LYS A 232 2.52 3.29 6.61
C LYS A 232 1.66 2.17 7.18
N ALA A 233 0.43 2.01 6.68
CA ALA A 233 -0.46 0.94 7.12
C ALA A 233 0.15 -0.45 6.90
N LEU A 234 0.71 -0.71 5.71
CA LEU A 234 1.39 -1.97 5.40
C LEU A 234 2.59 -2.24 6.32
N ARG A 235 3.44 -1.23 6.55
CA ARG A 235 4.62 -1.37 7.41
C ARG A 235 4.24 -1.61 8.87
N ASP A 236 3.25 -0.88 9.37
CA ASP A 236 2.81 -1.01 10.75
C ASP A 236 2.19 -2.42 10.96
N MET A 237 1.40 -2.93 10.00
CA MET A 237 0.91 -4.32 10.02
C MET A 237 2.01 -5.36 9.85
N TYR A 238 3.02 -5.11 9.01
CA TYR A 238 4.21 -5.96 8.88
C TYR A 238 4.89 -6.16 10.24
N GLN A 239 5.03 -5.10 11.03
CA GLN A 239 5.64 -5.16 12.36
C GLN A 239 4.76 -5.93 13.35
N LEU A 240 3.44 -5.68 13.35
CA LEU A 240 2.51 -6.35 14.26
C LEU A 240 2.37 -7.85 14.03
N THR A 241 2.60 -8.31 12.79
CA THR A 241 2.42 -9.70 12.36
C THR A 241 3.74 -10.48 12.25
N ASN A 242 4.84 -9.93 12.77
CA ASN A 242 6.18 -10.50 12.64
C ASN A 242 6.58 -10.78 11.17
N GLY A 243 6.22 -9.86 10.27
CA GLY A 243 6.58 -9.88 8.87
C GLY A 243 5.54 -10.47 7.92
N ARG A 244 4.32 -10.76 8.39
CA ARG A 244 3.30 -11.43 7.58
C ARG A 244 2.17 -10.51 7.12
N ILE A 245 2.16 -10.20 5.83
CA ILE A 245 1.06 -9.48 5.16
C ILE A 245 0.31 -10.41 4.18
N ALA A 246 1.04 -11.36 3.57
CA ALA A 246 0.49 -12.26 2.58
C ALA A 246 -0.64 -13.11 3.17
N TYR A 247 -1.80 -13.07 2.52
CA TYR A 247 -3.01 -13.81 2.89
C TYR A 247 -3.39 -13.62 4.36
N LEU A 248 -3.17 -12.41 4.88
CA LEU A 248 -3.55 -12.05 6.24
C LEU A 248 -5.07 -11.92 6.33
N LEU A 249 -5.70 -12.93 6.94
CA LEU A 249 -7.13 -13.00 7.21
C LEU A 249 -7.34 -13.17 8.72
N HIS A 250 -8.38 -12.53 9.25
CA HIS A 250 -8.80 -12.71 10.63
C HIS A 250 -10.18 -13.34 10.64
N LYS A 251 -10.32 -14.51 11.27
CA LYS A 251 -11.57 -15.31 11.28
C LYS A 251 -12.15 -15.56 9.87
N GLY A 252 -11.29 -15.71 8.87
CA GLY A 252 -11.66 -15.92 7.47
C GLY A 252 -11.99 -14.64 6.68
N GLU A 253 -11.99 -13.48 7.33
CA GLU A 253 -12.29 -12.19 6.71
C GLU A 253 -11.03 -11.37 6.42
N PRO A 254 -11.05 -10.49 5.39
CA PRO A 254 -9.94 -9.60 5.10
C PRO A 254 -9.70 -8.57 6.20
N VAL A 255 -8.45 -8.43 6.61
CA VAL A 255 -8.02 -7.45 7.61
C VAL A 255 -8.01 -6.02 7.05
N PHE A 256 -7.78 -5.88 5.74
CA PHE A 256 -7.56 -4.60 5.09
C PHE A 256 -8.76 -4.13 4.29
N MET A 257 -8.98 -2.82 4.30
CA MET A 257 -9.98 -2.16 3.47
C MET A 257 -9.40 -0.93 2.80
N LEU A 258 -9.38 -0.91 1.46
CA LEU A 258 -9.05 0.28 0.71
C LEU A 258 -10.23 1.23 0.72
N ARG A 259 -9.98 2.50 1.05
CA ARG A 259 -11.02 3.54 1.18
C ARG A 259 -10.65 4.82 0.46
N LYS A 260 -11.67 5.56 0.02
CA LYS A 260 -11.52 6.95 -0.41
C LYS A 260 -11.80 7.89 0.77
N VAL A 261 -10.80 8.70 1.13
CA VAL A 261 -10.88 9.59 2.29
C VAL A 261 -10.64 11.04 1.85
N LYS A 262 -11.57 11.94 2.21
CA LYS A 262 -11.39 13.39 2.02
C LYS A 262 -10.36 13.90 3.03
N ALA A 263 -9.30 14.52 2.54
CA ALA A 263 -8.24 15.06 3.37
C ALA A 263 -7.78 16.42 2.85
N THR A 264 -7.43 17.31 3.77
CA THR A 264 -6.74 18.56 3.45
C THR A 264 -5.25 18.30 3.50
N VAL A 265 -4.56 18.45 2.37
CA VAL A 265 -3.13 18.22 2.25
C VAL A 265 -2.39 19.50 1.89
N PRO A 266 -1.14 19.68 2.37
CA PRO A 266 -0.30 20.78 1.94
C PRO A 266 0.15 20.55 0.49
N SER A 267 0.07 21.61 -0.31
CA SER A 267 0.50 21.67 -1.70
C SER A 267 1.31 22.93 -1.89
N ILE A 268 2.53 22.80 -2.39
CA ILE A 268 3.39 23.95 -2.67
C ILE A 268 2.92 24.59 -3.98
N ASP A 269 2.65 25.89 -3.97
CA ASP A 269 2.56 26.71 -5.17
C ASP A 269 3.97 27.17 -5.52
N TRP A 270 4.65 26.42 -6.40
CA TRP A 270 6.04 26.69 -6.77
C TRP A 270 6.23 28.03 -7.48
N LYS A 271 5.18 28.64 -8.06
CA LYS A 271 5.29 29.97 -8.68
C LYS A 271 5.40 31.08 -7.64
N LYS A 272 4.73 30.92 -6.50
CA LYS A 272 4.74 31.88 -5.39
C LYS A 272 5.68 31.50 -4.26
N GLY A 273 6.11 30.24 -4.21
CA GLY A 273 6.88 29.68 -3.09
C GLY A 273 6.05 29.45 -1.82
N GLU A 274 4.72 29.48 -1.93
CA GLU A 274 3.81 29.43 -0.78
C GLU A 274 3.24 28.02 -0.57
N THR A 275 3.01 27.64 0.68
CA THR A 275 2.27 26.42 1.00
C THR A 275 0.77 26.71 1.02
N THR A 276 0.03 26.06 0.12
CA THR A 276 -1.43 26.14 0.06
C THR A 276 -2.05 24.83 0.56
N MET A 277 -3.17 24.93 1.28
CA MET A 277 -3.92 23.75 1.72
C MET A 277 -4.97 23.43 0.66
N ARG A 278 -4.97 22.18 0.15
CA ARG A 278 -5.94 21.73 -0.86
C ARG A 278 -6.69 20.52 -0.36
N GLN A 279 -8.02 20.52 -0.53
CA GLN A 279 -8.84 19.34 -0.27
C GLN A 279 -8.70 18.35 -1.43
N GLN A 280 -8.42 17.10 -1.10
CA GLN A 280 -8.27 16.00 -2.06
C GLN A 280 -8.87 14.72 -1.51
N CYS A 281 -9.26 13.80 -2.39
CA CYS A 281 -9.78 12.49 -2.03
C CYS A 281 -8.66 11.47 -2.19
N LEU A 282 -8.04 11.10 -1.09
CA LEU A 282 -6.90 10.19 -1.06
C LEU A 282 -7.36 8.73 -1.01
N ILE A 283 -6.46 7.85 -1.43
CA ILE A 283 -6.59 6.41 -1.19
C ILE A 283 -5.95 6.14 0.16
N ASP A 284 -6.69 5.44 1.02
CA ASP A 284 -6.23 5.02 2.32
C ASP A 284 -6.36 3.51 2.45
N LEU A 285 -5.45 2.88 3.18
CA LEU A 285 -5.54 1.46 3.52
C LEU A 285 -5.85 1.37 5.01
N ASP A 286 -7.09 1.05 5.31
CA ASP A 286 -7.58 0.93 6.68
C ASP A 286 -7.48 -0.52 7.16
N VAL A 287 -7.42 -0.70 8.48
CA VAL A 287 -7.43 -2.00 9.15
C VAL A 287 -8.73 -2.11 9.93
N VAL A 288 -9.63 -3.00 9.50
CA VAL A 288 -11.01 -3.06 10.00
C VAL A 288 -11.21 -3.98 11.20
N VAL A 289 -10.13 -4.61 11.67
CA VAL A 289 -10.09 -5.48 12.85
C VAL A 289 -9.19 -4.88 13.92
N ASP A 290 -9.36 -5.28 15.17
CA ASP A 290 -8.45 -4.87 16.24
C ASP A 290 -7.02 -5.37 15.92
N PRO A 291 -6.04 -4.47 15.72
CA PRO A 291 -4.67 -4.88 15.42
C PRO A 291 -4.03 -5.72 16.54
N LEU A 292 -4.48 -5.59 17.79
CA LEU A 292 -4.00 -6.42 18.90
C LEU A 292 -4.53 -7.85 18.83
N GLU A 293 -5.76 -8.07 18.34
CA GLU A 293 -6.27 -9.42 18.10
C GLU A 293 -5.43 -10.12 17.05
N VAL A 294 -5.12 -9.43 15.95
CA VAL A 294 -4.24 -9.94 14.90
C VAL A 294 -2.84 -10.21 15.45
N ALA A 295 -2.25 -9.26 16.19
CA ALA A 295 -0.92 -9.44 16.77
C ALA A 295 -0.83 -10.66 17.70
N ARG A 296 -1.87 -10.94 18.51
CA ARG A 296 -1.94 -12.13 19.36
C ARG A 296 -1.96 -13.43 18.57
N GLU A 297 -2.53 -13.46 17.37
CA GLU A 297 -2.54 -14.65 16.50
C GLU A 297 -1.17 -14.97 15.88
N TYR A 298 -0.31 -13.94 15.80
CA TYR A 298 1.04 -13.99 15.25
C TYR A 298 2.13 -13.79 16.32
N SER A 299 1.77 -13.91 17.61
CA SER A 299 2.74 -13.88 18.70
C SER A 299 3.73 -15.03 18.59
N VAL A 300 4.92 -14.84 19.15
CA VAL A 300 5.98 -15.86 19.12
C VAL A 300 5.47 -17.17 19.74
N GLU A 301 4.75 -17.10 20.86
CA GLU A 301 4.20 -18.27 21.55
C GLU A 301 3.21 -19.04 20.67
N LYS A 302 2.25 -18.36 20.05
CA LYS A 302 1.26 -19.03 19.18
C LYS A 302 1.89 -19.57 17.91
N MET A 303 2.87 -18.87 17.33
CA MET A 303 3.58 -19.37 16.15
C MET A 303 4.43 -20.59 16.47
N LEU A 304 5.06 -20.63 17.65
CA LEU A 304 5.75 -21.81 18.16
C LEU A 304 4.77 -22.97 18.42
N GLU A 305 3.60 -22.70 18.98
CA GLU A 305 2.57 -23.72 19.20
C GLU A 305 2.09 -24.32 17.87
N LYS A 306 1.80 -23.49 16.86
CA LYS A 306 1.48 -23.92 15.50
C LYS A 306 2.61 -24.76 14.88
N GLY A 307 3.86 -24.31 15.06
CA GLY A 307 5.05 -25.03 14.60
C GLY A 307 5.19 -26.41 15.24
N ARG A 308 4.96 -26.53 16.55
CA ARG A 308 4.98 -27.82 17.26
C ARG A 308 3.88 -28.76 16.77
N LYS A 309 2.65 -28.25 16.58
CA LYS A 309 1.54 -29.04 16.02
C LYS A 309 1.88 -29.55 14.62
N ALA A 310 2.41 -28.70 13.75
CA ALA A 310 2.84 -29.08 12.41
C ALA A 310 3.98 -30.12 12.46
N PHE A 311 4.97 -29.93 13.33
CA PHE A 311 6.06 -30.89 13.55
C PHE A 311 5.53 -32.26 13.99
N THR A 312 4.60 -32.31 14.93
CA THR A 312 3.97 -33.56 15.36
C THR A 312 3.28 -34.27 14.20
N VAL A 313 2.51 -33.54 13.37
CA VAL A 313 1.84 -34.14 12.20
C VAL A 313 2.85 -34.67 11.18
N LEU A 314 3.91 -33.92 10.90
CA LEU A 314 4.94 -34.33 9.93
C LEU A 314 5.81 -35.49 10.44
N THR A 315 6.04 -35.58 11.74
CA THR A 315 6.87 -36.64 12.36
C THR A 315 6.08 -37.87 12.80
N ALA A 316 4.75 -37.78 12.89
CA ALA A 316 3.87 -38.92 13.13
C ALA A 316 3.83 -39.92 11.95
N GLY A 317 4.46 -39.61 10.80
CA GLY A 317 4.48 -40.41 9.57
C GLY A 317 5.72 -41.27 9.32
N THR A 318 6.37 -41.82 10.35
CA THR A 318 7.20 -43.04 10.22
C THR A 318 6.57 -44.26 10.91
N GLY A 319 5.30 -44.16 11.30
CA GLY A 319 4.49 -45.25 11.82
C GLY A 319 3.37 -45.64 10.85
N ASP A 320 3.11 -46.95 10.80
CA ASP A 320 2.11 -47.69 10.00
C ASP A 320 0.73 -46.98 9.85
N PRO A 321 0.01 -47.08 8.71
CA PRO A 321 -1.26 -46.38 8.47
C PRO A 321 -2.46 -46.82 9.33
N ASP A 322 -2.32 -47.81 10.20
CA ASP A 322 -3.46 -48.54 10.80
C ASP A 322 -3.68 -48.28 12.30
N THR A 323 -3.43 -47.07 12.81
CA THR A 323 -3.91 -46.73 14.16
C THR A 323 -4.24 -45.26 14.34
N TYR A 324 -5.45 -44.88 13.92
CA TYR A 324 -6.12 -43.69 14.46
C TYR A 324 -7.10 -44.11 15.55
N PRO A 325 -6.91 -43.73 16.83
CA PRO A 325 -8.01 -43.69 17.78
C PRO A 325 -8.83 -42.43 17.49
N GLY A 326 -10.02 -42.62 16.95
CA GLY A 326 -10.99 -41.57 16.70
C GLY A 326 -11.55 -40.98 18.00
N THR A 327 -11.51 -39.66 18.10
CA THR A 327 -12.46 -38.88 18.89
C THR A 327 -13.16 -37.91 17.94
N TYR A 328 -14.15 -38.43 17.22
CA TYR A 328 -15.21 -37.60 16.65
C TYR A 328 -16.31 -37.51 17.70
N ASP A 329 -16.46 -36.34 18.29
CA ASP A 329 -17.67 -36.00 19.03
C ASP A 329 -18.69 -35.54 17.98
N GLY A 330 -19.68 -36.38 17.72
CA GLY A 330 -20.67 -36.15 16.70
C GLY A 330 -21.83 -35.30 17.23
N THR A 331 -22.27 -34.29 16.47
CA THR A 331 -23.71 -34.06 16.27
C THR A 331 -23.98 -33.27 14.98
N SER A 332 -25.04 -33.67 14.28
CA SER A 332 -25.63 -33.15 13.03
C SER A 332 -24.84 -33.50 11.75
N GLY A 333 -25.23 -34.46 10.91
CA GLY A 333 -26.54 -35.07 10.68
C GLY A 333 -27.20 -34.44 9.44
N THR A 334 -26.87 -34.97 8.26
CA THR A 334 -27.75 -35.01 7.08
C THR A 334 -27.21 -36.08 6.14
N ASP A 335 -27.87 -37.23 6.16
CA ASP A 335 -27.83 -38.24 5.11
C ASP A 335 -28.37 -37.64 3.81
N LEU A 336 -27.63 -37.80 2.71
CA LEU A 336 -28.19 -37.89 1.37
C LEU A 336 -27.32 -38.85 0.57
N SER A 337 -27.71 -40.13 0.62
CA SER A 337 -27.28 -41.16 -0.32
C SER A 337 -27.88 -40.88 -1.70
N SER A 338 -27.00 -40.94 -2.70
CA SER A 338 -27.32 -40.99 -4.12
C SER A 338 -27.54 -42.44 -4.54
N ASP A 339 -28.70 -42.75 -5.09
CA ASP A 339 -28.86 -43.88 -6.02
C ASP A 339 -29.65 -43.38 -7.24
N GLU A 340 -29.08 -43.62 -8.41
CA GLU A 340 -29.70 -43.46 -9.72
C GLU A 340 -30.63 -44.65 -9.99
N GLU A 341 -31.86 -44.41 -10.46
CA GLU A 341 -32.44 -45.22 -11.55
C GLU A 341 -33.64 -44.53 -12.23
N GLU A 342 -33.56 -44.54 -13.57
CA GLU A 342 -34.53 -44.40 -14.66
C GLU A 342 -35.92 -43.69 -14.52
N GLN A 343 -36.13 -42.79 -15.50
CA GLN A 343 -37.38 -42.25 -16.06
C GLN A 343 -38.33 -43.36 -16.60
N PRO A 344 -39.67 -43.15 -16.79
CA PRO A 344 -40.17 -42.05 -17.65
C PRO A 344 -41.59 -41.43 -17.42
N ALA A 345 -41.74 -40.26 -18.04
CA ALA A 345 -42.90 -39.67 -18.75
C ALA A 345 -44.25 -39.38 -18.05
N GLY A 346 -44.75 -38.14 -18.27
CA GLY A 346 -46.18 -37.80 -18.13
C GLY A 346 -46.49 -36.38 -17.62
N THR A 347 -46.19 -35.30 -18.34
CA THR A 347 -47.16 -34.38 -19.01
C THR A 347 -47.99 -33.41 -18.12
N VAL A 348 -48.03 -32.15 -18.60
CA VAL A 348 -49.02 -31.04 -18.46
C VAL A 348 -48.93 -30.07 -17.24
N ALA A 349 -48.75 -28.79 -17.58
CA ALA A 349 -48.92 -27.57 -16.77
C ALA A 349 -50.43 -27.18 -16.61
N PRO A 350 -50.86 -25.94 -16.22
CA PRO A 350 -50.28 -24.89 -15.38
C PRO A 350 -51.22 -24.53 -14.17
N GLY A 351 -50.81 -23.57 -13.33
CA GLY A 351 -51.47 -23.18 -12.06
C GLY A 351 -52.82 -22.46 -12.15
N PRO A 352 -53.30 -21.89 -11.02
CA PRO A 352 -53.64 -20.46 -11.05
C PRO A 352 -53.35 -19.68 -9.74
N MET A 353 -53.41 -18.35 -9.90
CA MET A 353 -53.32 -17.26 -8.92
C MET A 353 -54.54 -17.17 -7.96
N GLY A 354 -54.36 -16.43 -6.87
CA GLY A 354 -55.42 -15.80 -6.04
C GLY A 354 -54.79 -15.18 -4.77
N ASP A 355 -54.56 -13.86 -4.77
CA ASP A 355 -55.32 -12.80 -4.06
C ASP A 355 -55.02 -12.69 -2.56
N THR A 356 -54.27 -11.67 -2.12
CA THR A 356 -54.73 -10.34 -1.66
C THR A 356 -55.34 -10.39 -0.25
N GLU A 357 -54.62 -9.88 0.77
CA GLU A 357 -55.18 -8.99 1.80
C GLU A 357 -54.08 -8.39 2.70
N ALA A 358 -54.17 -7.07 2.89
CA ALA A 358 -53.46 -6.30 3.92
C ALA A 358 -54.20 -6.40 5.27
N PRO A 359 -53.59 -5.95 6.37
CA PRO A 359 -54.13 -4.72 6.96
C PRO A 359 -53.08 -3.72 7.45
N ALA A 360 -53.52 -2.47 7.50
CA ALA A 360 -52.84 -1.27 7.98
C ALA A 360 -53.25 -0.91 9.42
N GLY A 361 -52.44 -0.05 10.07
CA GLY A 361 -52.81 0.76 11.26
C GLY A 361 -51.90 0.51 12.47
N GLN A 362 -50.77 1.23 12.62
CA GLN A 362 -50.60 2.50 13.39
C GLN A 362 -50.68 2.27 14.92
N GLU A 363 -49.68 2.63 15.74
CA GLU A 363 -49.19 4.00 15.98
C GLU A 363 -47.77 4.06 16.62
N PRO A 364 -47.12 5.25 16.67
CA PRO A 364 -45.67 5.42 16.62
C PRO A 364 -45.00 5.72 17.98
N CYS A 365 -43.78 5.19 18.18
CA CYS A 365 -42.92 5.58 19.29
C CYS A 365 -41.98 6.76 18.93
N PRO A 366 -41.58 7.58 19.92
CA PRO A 366 -41.36 9.02 19.75
C PRO A 366 -39.93 9.42 19.33
N ARG A 367 -39.84 10.56 18.64
CA ARG A 367 -38.60 11.26 18.28
C ARG A 367 -37.84 11.73 19.54
N PRO A 368 -36.51 11.54 19.63
CA PRO A 368 -35.71 12.27 20.60
C PRO A 368 -35.52 13.73 20.16
N THR A 369 -35.86 14.61 21.09
CA THR A 369 -35.79 16.06 21.04
C THR A 369 -34.36 16.54 20.82
N ALA A 370 -34.19 17.50 19.90
CA ALA A 370 -32.94 18.18 19.63
C ALA A 370 -32.54 19.08 20.81
N THR A 371 -31.50 18.70 21.54
CA THR A 371 -30.81 19.57 22.50
C THR A 371 -29.81 20.43 21.72
N ARG A 372 -30.03 21.75 21.76
CA ARG A 372 -29.16 22.79 21.20
C ARG A 372 -27.80 22.79 21.92
N PRO A 373 -26.66 22.58 21.22
CA PRO A 373 -25.35 22.84 21.79
C PRO A 373 -25.07 24.34 21.80
N GLU A 374 -24.49 24.82 22.90
CA GLU A 374 -23.98 26.18 23.07
C GLU A 374 -23.02 26.58 21.95
N ARG A 375 -23.06 27.86 21.56
CA ARG A 375 -22.07 28.49 20.69
C ARG A 375 -20.70 28.42 21.37
N GLN A 376 -19.87 27.47 20.96
CA GLN A 376 -18.42 27.58 21.16
C GLN A 376 -17.87 28.56 20.11
N SER A 377 -17.15 29.57 20.61
CA SER A 377 -16.40 30.55 19.82
C SER A 377 -15.40 29.86 18.91
N ALA A 378 -15.22 30.43 17.71
CA ALA A 378 -14.33 29.93 16.67
C ALA A 378 -12.90 29.65 17.19
N PRO A 379 -12.21 28.60 16.71
CA PRO A 379 -10.81 28.38 17.02
C PRO A 379 -9.98 29.49 16.36
N GLU A 380 -9.29 30.27 17.19
CA GLU A 380 -8.28 31.24 16.75
C GLU A 380 -7.15 30.52 16.01
N THR A 381 -6.71 31.12 14.90
CA THR A 381 -5.47 30.77 14.19
C THR A 381 -4.28 30.74 15.16
N PRO A 382 -3.39 29.74 15.12
CA PRO A 382 -2.19 29.75 15.96
C PRO A 382 -1.25 30.86 15.48
N LYS A 383 -1.14 31.92 16.28
CA LYS A 383 -0.07 32.91 16.18
C LYS A 383 1.20 32.26 16.74
N ASN A 384 2.19 32.01 15.88
CA ASN A 384 3.55 31.69 16.30
C ASN A 384 4.08 32.83 17.18
N GLY A 385 4.18 32.59 18.50
CA GLY A 385 4.52 33.62 19.48
C GLY A 385 5.28 33.11 20.72
N ASN A 386 5.91 31.94 20.67
CA ASN A 386 6.61 31.39 21.83
C ASN A 386 8.10 31.80 21.96
N GLY A 387 8.66 32.55 21.00
CA GLY A 387 10.09 32.92 20.99
C GLY A 387 10.56 33.90 22.07
N ARG A 388 9.71 34.25 23.05
CA ARG A 388 10.06 35.13 24.19
C ARG A 388 9.75 34.52 25.56
N ARG A 389 9.49 33.21 25.63
CA ARG A 389 9.33 32.54 26.93
C ARG A 389 10.70 32.12 27.49
N GLU A 390 10.89 32.36 28.78
CA GLU A 390 12.03 31.83 29.53
C GLU A 390 12.03 30.30 29.49
N MET A 391 13.23 29.72 29.48
CA MET A 391 13.39 28.26 29.41
C MET A 391 12.80 27.57 30.66
N ASP A 392 11.85 26.67 30.43
CA ASP A 392 11.20 25.91 31.51
C ASP A 392 12.05 24.72 32.01
N ARG A 393 11.59 24.10 33.10
CA ARG A 393 12.25 22.95 33.74
C ARG A 393 12.22 21.69 32.86
N ASP A 394 11.25 21.57 31.96
CA ASP A 394 11.05 20.40 31.12
C ASP A 394 12.04 20.40 29.94
N GLN A 395 12.37 21.57 29.38
CA GLN A 395 13.42 21.73 28.38
C GLN A 395 14.80 21.39 28.94
N LYS A 396 15.10 21.82 30.17
CA LYS A 396 16.33 21.42 30.88
C LYS A 396 16.42 19.90 31.04
N ALA A 397 15.31 19.26 31.43
CA ALA A 397 15.26 17.80 31.57
C ALA A 397 15.42 17.09 30.21
N ALA A 398 14.85 17.63 29.13
CA ALA A 398 14.98 17.08 27.78
C ALA A 398 16.43 17.14 27.27
N ILE A 399 17.11 18.28 27.42
CA ILE A 399 18.51 18.45 27.03
C ILE A 399 19.40 17.50 27.85
N THR A 400 19.20 17.41 29.17
CA THR A 400 19.95 16.50 30.04
C THR A 400 19.80 15.04 29.63
N LYS A 401 18.58 14.60 29.33
CA LYS A 401 18.29 13.23 28.88
C LYS A 401 18.88 12.92 27.49
N MET A 402 18.99 13.91 26.62
CA MET A 402 19.59 13.73 25.30
C MET A 402 21.12 13.75 25.38
N ALA A 403 21.70 14.67 26.12
CA ALA A 403 23.14 14.77 26.34
C ALA A 403 23.72 13.53 27.03
N SER A 404 22.95 12.84 27.89
CA SER A 404 23.38 11.59 28.52
C SER A 404 23.63 10.46 27.51
N ARG A 405 22.97 10.47 26.34
CA ARG A 405 23.21 9.49 25.25
C ARG A 405 24.61 9.62 24.66
N TYR A 406 25.20 10.82 24.74
CA TYR A 406 26.52 11.13 24.21
C TYR A 406 27.61 11.18 25.29
N ARG A 407 27.31 10.72 26.52
CA ARG A 407 28.24 10.69 27.66
C ARG A 407 28.90 12.06 27.96
N VAL A 408 28.14 13.15 27.79
CA VAL A 408 28.63 14.50 28.11
C VAL A 408 28.92 14.61 29.61
N PRO A 409 30.10 15.10 30.04
CA PRO A 409 30.41 15.32 31.45
C PRO A 409 29.45 16.32 32.11
N ALA A 410 29.00 16.02 33.34
CA ALA A 410 28.01 16.85 34.05
C ALA A 410 28.44 18.33 34.16
N GLY A 411 29.70 18.60 34.48
CA GLY A 411 30.21 19.97 34.59
C GLY A 411 30.25 20.76 33.26
N THR A 412 30.23 20.08 32.11
CA THR A 412 30.11 20.73 30.80
C THR A 412 28.64 20.98 30.44
N LEU A 413 27.78 20.02 30.77
CA LEU A 413 26.33 20.15 30.60
C LEU A 413 25.77 21.32 31.42
N ASP A 414 26.20 21.47 32.67
CA ASP A 414 25.73 22.55 33.55
C ASP A 414 26.11 23.94 33.02
N LYS A 415 27.30 24.07 32.40
CA LYS A 415 27.74 25.31 31.75
C LYS A 415 26.89 25.66 30.55
N VAL A 416 26.53 24.68 29.73
CA VAL A 416 25.66 24.90 28.56
C VAL A 416 24.24 25.24 29.00
N LEU A 417 23.68 24.52 29.99
CA LEU A 417 22.35 24.80 30.52
C LEU A 417 22.23 26.16 31.23
N ALA A 418 23.31 26.64 31.85
CA ALA A 418 23.36 27.97 32.46
C ALA A 418 23.39 29.11 31.44
N GLY A 419 23.82 28.85 30.20
CA GLY A 419 23.89 29.84 29.11
C GLY A 419 22.67 29.88 28.20
N LEU A 420 21.61 29.12 28.52
CA LEU A 420 20.35 29.10 27.76
C LEU A 420 19.30 29.88 28.54
N GLU A 421 18.85 31.02 28.02
CA GLU A 421 17.86 31.87 28.69
C GLU A 421 16.48 31.77 28.03
N SER A 422 16.46 31.45 26.72
CA SER A 422 15.23 31.41 25.93
C SER A 422 14.82 30.01 25.49
N TYR A 423 13.51 29.83 25.28
CA TYR A 423 12.94 28.62 24.73
C TYR A 423 13.49 28.28 23.32
N ASP A 424 13.76 29.29 22.49
CA ASP A 424 14.27 29.09 21.13
C ASP A 424 15.72 28.58 21.12
N GLU A 425 16.54 29.01 22.08
CA GLU A 425 17.90 28.49 22.24
C GLU A 425 17.90 27.05 22.73
N ALA A 426 17.01 26.72 23.68
CA ALA A 426 16.82 25.34 24.13
C ALA A 426 16.37 24.42 22.97
N ALA A 427 15.42 24.88 22.15
CA ALA A 427 14.95 24.14 20.98
C ALA A 427 16.05 23.92 19.93
N LYS A 428 16.95 24.90 19.74
CA LYS A 428 18.13 24.74 18.85
C LYS A 428 19.08 23.67 19.37
N VAL A 429 19.42 23.68 20.66
CA VAL A 429 20.30 22.67 21.27
C VAL A 429 19.68 21.27 21.17
N ILE A 430 18.37 21.14 21.39
CA ILE A 430 17.65 19.87 21.20
C ILE A 430 17.69 19.41 19.73
N SER A 431 17.53 20.33 18.78
CA SER A 431 17.63 20.01 17.36
C SER A 431 19.04 19.57 16.96
N GLU A 432 20.09 20.17 17.52
CA GLU A 432 21.48 19.80 17.26
C GLU A 432 21.79 18.40 17.82
N LEU A 433 21.38 18.12 19.06
CA LEU A 433 21.51 16.80 19.67
C LEU A 433 20.76 15.72 18.89
N ASN A 434 19.57 16.02 18.35
CA ASN A 434 18.84 15.09 17.48
C ASN A 434 19.56 14.78 16.16
N LYS A 435 20.40 15.70 15.69
CA LYS A 435 21.26 15.50 14.50
C LYS A 435 22.61 14.87 14.86
N GLY A 436 22.86 14.58 16.13
CA GLY A 436 24.13 14.04 16.62
C GLY A 436 25.26 15.06 16.73
N ASP A 437 24.96 16.36 16.61
CA ASP A 437 25.95 17.42 16.79
C ASP A 437 26.14 17.72 18.28
N ILE A 438 27.32 17.38 18.79
CA ILE A 438 27.72 17.62 20.19
C ILE A 438 28.79 18.72 20.31
N SER A 439 29.03 19.50 19.24
CA SER A 439 30.09 20.52 19.19
C SER A 439 30.03 21.51 20.35
N ARG A 440 28.82 21.89 20.80
CA ARG A 440 28.59 22.77 21.96
C ARG A 440 29.06 22.20 23.30
N PHE A 441 29.21 20.88 23.38
CA PHE A 441 29.60 20.15 24.59
C PHE A 441 31.07 19.70 24.56
N LEU A 442 31.82 20.03 23.50
CA LEU A 442 33.25 19.75 23.41
C LEU A 442 34.06 20.95 23.92
N PRO A 443 35.17 20.73 24.64
CA PRO A 443 36.08 21.80 24.98
C PRO A 443 36.62 22.44 23.70
N ALA A 444 36.66 23.78 23.66
CA ALA A 444 37.30 24.49 22.55
C ALA A 444 38.74 23.98 22.40
N ARG A 445 39.12 23.53 21.19
CA ARG A 445 40.52 23.20 20.89
C ARG A 445 41.34 24.48 21.11
N SER A 446 42.13 24.51 22.18
CA SER A 446 43.26 25.42 22.27
C SER A 446 44.17 25.14 21.06
N VAL A 447 44.43 26.20 20.29
CA VAL A 447 45.31 26.20 19.10
C VAL A 447 46.69 25.65 19.44
#